data_AF-A0AAU5YEF5-F1
#
_entry.id   AF-A0AAU5YEF5-F1
#
_cell.length_a   1.000
_cell.length_b   1.000
_cell.length_c   1.000
_cell.angle_alpha   90.00
_cell.angle_beta   90.00
_cell.angle_gamma   90.00
#
_symmetry.space_group_name_H-M   'P 1'
#
loop_
_entity.id
_entity.type
_entity.pdbx_description
1 polymer ?
#
loop_
_entity_poly.entity_id
_entity_poly.type
_entity_poly.pdbx_seq_one_letter_code
_entity_poly.pdbx_strand_id
1 'polypeptide(L)'
;MTVNLDAAYWLGLLVSVILPVLVGLVTTRVTHAGVKAVLLLALTAANGFLVELAGPHPDGWDLGTALVLTLVSFGTAVLSHFGLWKPTGISGKAQDSLVTSGSHAAEA
;
A
#
# COMPACT_ATOMS: atom_id res chain seq x y z
N MET A 1 -10.56 20.28 -22.93
CA MET A 1 -10.27 19.75 -21.59
C MET A 1 -10.69 20.77 -20.57
N THR A 2 -11.64 20.45 -19.70
CA THR A 2 -12.02 21.31 -18.57
C THR A 2 -11.19 20.89 -17.36
N VAL A 3 -10.32 21.76 -16.88
CA VAL A 3 -9.59 21.55 -15.63
C VAL A 3 -10.57 21.80 -14.48
N ASN A 4 -10.89 20.76 -13.72
CA ASN A 4 -11.78 20.86 -12.56
C ASN A 4 -10.89 21.00 -11.31
N LEU A 5 -10.95 22.15 -10.65
CA LEU A 5 -10.17 22.47 -9.46
C LEU A 5 -10.97 22.12 -8.21
N ASP A 6 -11.28 20.84 -8.05
CA ASP A 6 -12.02 20.33 -6.91
C ASP A 6 -11.10 20.06 -5.70
N ALA A 7 -11.71 19.65 -4.58
CA ALA A 7 -10.97 19.31 -3.37
C ALA A 7 -10.00 18.13 -3.59
N ALA A 8 -10.35 17.19 -4.48
CA ALA A 8 -9.50 16.04 -4.81
C ALA A 8 -8.23 16.48 -5.55
N TYR A 9 -8.32 17.45 -6.48
CA TYR A 9 -7.17 18.04 -7.15
C TYR A 9 -6.20 18.70 -6.16
N TRP A 10 -6.72 19.54 -5.25
CA TRP A 10 -5.89 20.20 -4.24
C TRP A 10 -5.27 19.23 -3.24
N LEU A 11 -6.03 18.20 -2.83
CA LEU A 11 -5.50 17.14 -1.98
C LEU A 11 -4.39 16.37 -2.69
N GLY A 12 -4.59 15.97 -3.95
CA GLY A 12 -3.56 15.31 -4.76
C GLY A 12 -2.29 16.15 -4.91
N LEU A 13 -2.44 17.46 -5.14
CA LEU A 13 -1.31 18.39 -5.26
C LEU A 13 -0.55 18.50 -3.93
N LEU A 14 -1.26 18.64 -2.80
CA LEU A 14 -0.66 18.67 -1.47
C LEU A 14 0.11 17.38 -1.17
N VAL A 15 -0.50 16.22 -1.43
CA VAL A 15 0.09 14.91 -1.19
C VAL A 15 1.34 14.68 -2.06
N SER A 16 1.31 15.13 -3.32
CA SER A 16 2.45 14.99 -4.25
C SER A 16 3.73 15.68 -3.76
N VAL A 17 3.60 16.73 -2.94
CA VAL A 17 4.73 17.48 -2.38
C VAL A 17 5.09 16.98 -0.98
N ILE A 18 4.10 16.82 -0.10
CA ILE A 18 4.34 16.48 1.31
C ILE A 18 4.83 15.04 1.46
N LEU A 19 4.25 14.09 0.74
CA LEU A 19 4.58 12.67 0.92
C LEU A 19 6.05 12.37 0.59
N PRO A 20 6.64 12.84 -0.53
CA PRO A 20 8.06 12.66 -0.79
C PRO A 20 8.97 13.31 0.26
N VAL A 21 8.58 14.45 0.84
CA VAL A 21 9.35 15.11 1.91
C VAL A 21 9.37 14.23 3.16
N LEU A 22 8.23 13.65 3.55
CA LEU A 22 8.15 12.72 4.68
C LEU A 22 8.98 11.45 4.42
N VAL A 23 8.92 10.91 3.21
CA VAL A 23 9.76 9.77 2.80
C VAL A 23 11.25 10.13 2.89
N GLY A 24 11.64 11.30 2.39
CA GLY A 24 13.00 11.83 2.50
C GLY A 24 13.46 11.99 3.96
N LEU A 25 12.60 12.50 4.83
CA LEU A 25 12.89 12.64 6.25
C LEU A 25 13.10 11.29 6.94
N VAL A 26 12.22 10.32 6.68
CA VAL A 26 12.34 8.96 7.24
C VAL A 26 13.63 8.29 6.76
N THR A 27 13.93 8.38 5.47
CA THR A 27 15.11 7.74 4.89
C THR A 27 16.43 8.36 5.35
N THR A 28 16.44 9.66 5.66
CA THR A 28 17.65 10.38 6.11
C THR A 28 17.86 10.32 7.62
N ARG A 29 16.79 10.29 8.43
CA ARG A 29 16.89 10.36 9.90
C ARG A 29 16.79 9.01 10.59
N VAL A 30 16.17 8.01 9.97
CA VAL A 30 15.95 6.69 10.59
C VAL A 30 17.01 5.70 10.09
N THR A 31 17.95 5.39 10.98
CA THR A 31 19.06 4.48 10.69
C THR A 31 18.71 3.01 10.90
N HIS A 32 17.78 2.72 11.83
CA HIS A 32 17.35 1.35 12.10
C HIS A 32 16.51 0.80 10.95
N ALA A 33 16.97 -0.29 10.32
CA ALA A 33 16.33 -0.87 9.13
C ALA A 33 14.85 -1.23 9.35
N GLY A 34 14.53 -1.92 10.44
CA GLY A 34 13.14 -2.29 10.77
C GLY A 34 12.20 -1.10 11.00
N VAL A 35 12.61 -0.12 11.82
CA VAL A 35 11.81 1.09 12.07
C VAL A 35 11.60 1.88 10.78
N LYS A 36 12.65 2.06 9.98
CA LYS A 36 12.55 2.72 8.68
C LYS A 36 11.54 2.02 7.77
N ALA A 37 11.60 0.70 7.69
CA ALA A 37 10.66 -0.08 6.88
C ALA A 37 9.21 0.13 7.33
N VAL A 38 8.92 0.02 8.63
CA VAL A 38 7.56 0.21 9.15
C VAL A 38 7.04 1.62 8.88
N LEU A 39 7.87 2.65 9.05
CA LEU A 39 7.49 4.04 8.75
C LEU A 39 7.23 4.27 7.26
N LEU A 40 8.05 3.69 6.38
CA LEU A 40 7.83 3.79 4.94
C LEU A 40 6.58 3.01 4.49
N LEU A 41 6.31 1.85 5.11
CA LEU A 41 5.08 1.10 4.90
C LEU A 41 3.85 1.89 5.38
N ALA A 42 3.95 2.59 6.51
CA ALA A 42 2.89 3.45 7.02
C ALA A 42 2.62 4.62 6.06
N LEU A 43 3.67 5.26 5.53
CA LEU A 43 3.54 6.31 4.51
C LEU A 43 2.90 5.78 3.22
N THR A 44 3.23 4.55 2.83
CA THR A 44 2.61 3.89 1.67
C THR A 44 1.12 3.63 1.91
N ALA A 45 0.75 3.13 3.09
CA ALA A 45 -0.64 2.91 3.46
C ALA A 45 -1.43 4.23 3.52
N ALA A 46 -0.85 5.28 4.10
CA ALA A 46 -1.43 6.62 4.11
C ALA A 46 -1.64 7.17 2.69
N ASN A 47 -0.68 6.97 1.79
CA ASN A 47 -0.85 7.35 0.39
C ASN A 47 -2.03 6.61 -0.27
N GLY A 48 -2.13 5.29 -0.09
CA GLY A 48 -3.25 4.50 -0.60
C GLY A 48 -4.60 5.00 -0.08
N PHE A 49 -4.68 5.28 1.23
CA PHE A 49 -5.88 5.86 1.84
C PHE A 49 -6.25 7.24 1.28
N LEU A 50 -5.26 8.10 1.06
CA LEU A 50 -5.48 9.44 0.51
C LEU A 50 -5.90 9.40 -0.96
N VAL A 51 -5.35 8.46 -1.74
CA VAL A 51 -5.77 8.21 -3.12
C VAL A 51 -7.21 7.68 -3.16
N GLU A 52 -7.54 6.73 -2.28
CA GLU A 52 -8.92 6.25 -2.13
C GLU A 52 -9.84 7.41 -1.78
N LEU A 53 -9.54 8.20 -0.75
CA LEU A 53 -10.33 9.35 -0.32
C LEU A 53 -10.54 10.39 -1.44
N ALA A 54 -9.52 10.64 -2.27
CA ALA A 54 -9.59 11.56 -3.40
C ALA A 54 -10.34 10.96 -4.62
N GLY A 55 -10.60 9.65 -4.62
CA GLY A 55 -11.25 8.94 -5.69
C GLY A 55 -12.74 9.27 -5.84
N PRO A 56 -13.34 8.96 -6.99
CA PRO A 56 -14.78 9.09 -7.18
C PRO A 56 -15.53 7.97 -6.43
N HIS A 57 -16.52 8.33 -5.61
CA HIS A 57 -17.37 7.39 -4.87
C HIS A 57 -18.84 7.58 -5.26
N PRO A 58 -19.34 6.85 -6.28
CA PRO A 58 -20.71 7.00 -6.77
C PRO A 58 -21.77 6.65 -5.71
N ASP A 59 -21.46 5.69 -4.83
CA ASP A 59 -22.36 5.20 -3.78
C ASP A 59 -22.07 5.84 -2.40
N GLY A 60 -21.20 6.85 -2.36
CA GLY A 60 -20.71 7.48 -1.13
C GLY A 60 -19.44 6.82 -0.58
N TRP A 61 -18.69 7.59 0.20
CA TRP A 61 -17.44 7.12 0.82
C TRP A 61 -17.67 6.61 2.24
N ASP A 62 -17.19 5.41 2.53
CA ASP A 62 -17.26 4.79 3.86
C ASP A 62 -15.88 4.83 4.55
N LEU A 63 -15.75 5.74 5.50
CA LEU A 63 -14.54 5.91 6.31
C LEU A 63 -14.16 4.63 7.07
N GLY A 64 -15.15 3.91 7.59
CA GLY A 64 -14.92 2.71 8.40
C GLY A 64 -14.27 1.61 7.58
N THR A 65 -14.80 1.37 6.38
CA THR A 65 -14.28 0.39 5.42
C THR A 65 -12.89 0.78 4.95
N ALA A 66 -12.70 2.04 4.55
CA ALA A 66 -11.39 2.54 4.11
C ALA A 66 -10.33 2.39 5.21
N LEU A 67 -10.68 2.68 6.46
CA LEU A 67 -9.78 2.59 7.60
C LEU A 67 -9.45 1.13 7.94
N VAL A 68 -10.45 0.23 7.98
CA VAL A 68 -10.23 -1.20 8.20
C VAL A 68 -9.33 -1.78 7.11
N LEU A 69 -9.60 -1.48 5.84
CA LEU A 69 -8.79 -1.95 4.72
C LEU A 69 -7.35 -1.44 4.80
N THR A 70 -7.16 -0.18 5.16
CA THR A 70 -5.84 0.44 5.33
C THR A 70 -5.06 -0.25 6.45
N LEU A 71 -5.68 -0.49 7.60
CA LEU A 71 -5.03 -1.15 8.74
C LEU A 71 -4.68 -2.61 8.44
N VAL A 72 -5.58 -3.36 7.81
CA VAL A 72 -5.34 -4.75 7.41
C VAL A 72 -4.23 -4.83 6.36
N SER A 73 -4.23 -3.93 5.37
CA SER A 73 -3.20 -3.89 4.33
C SER A 73 -1.83 -3.51 4.91
N PHE A 74 -1.79 -2.51 5.80
CA PHE A 74 -0.59 -2.11 6.51
C PHE A 74 -0.02 -3.26 7.35
N GLY A 75 -0.87 -3.93 8.15
CA GLY A 75 -0.48 -5.08 8.95
C GLY A 75 0.06 -6.21 8.10
N THR A 76 -0.64 -6.56 7.02
CA THR A 76 -0.18 -7.57 6.04
C THR A 76 1.16 -7.20 5.42
N ALA A 77 1.36 -5.93 5.06
CA ALA A 77 2.61 -5.45 4.49
C ALA A 77 3.77 -5.55 5.50
N VAL A 78 3.54 -5.19 6.77
CA VAL A 78 4.54 -5.34 7.85
C VAL A 78 4.88 -6.81 8.08
N LEU A 79 3.88 -7.68 8.19
CA LEU A 79 4.08 -9.12 8.36
C LEU A 79 4.88 -9.73 7.19
N SER A 80 4.57 -9.29 5.97
CA SER A 80 5.27 -9.71 4.76
C SER A 80 6.70 -9.20 4.72
N HIS A 81 6.92 -7.93 5.11
CA HIS A 81 8.23 -7.31 5.13
C HIS A 81 9.21 -8.03 6.08
N PHE A 82 8.74 -8.43 7.26
CA PHE A 82 9.58 -9.16 8.23
C PHE A 82 9.62 -10.68 7.99
N GLY A 83 8.93 -11.19 6.97
CA GLY A 83 8.90 -12.62 6.66
C GLY A 83 8.21 -13.46 7.75
N LEU A 84 7.27 -12.88 8.50
CA LEU A 84 6.52 -13.56 9.57
C LEU A 84 5.60 -14.67 9.04
N TRP A 85 5.37 -14.72 7.73
CA TRP A 85 4.69 -15.82 7.04
C TRP A 85 5.57 -17.04 6.76
N LYS A 86 6.88 -16.98 7.03
CA LYS A 86 7.77 -18.14 6.84
C LYS A 86 7.35 -19.39 7.64
N PRO A 87 6.98 -19.31 8.93
CA PRO A 87 6.57 -20.48 9.71
C PRO A 87 5.26 -21.08 9.23
N THR A 88 4.40 -20.30 8.60
CA THR A 88 3.06 -20.75 8.19
C THR A 88 3.08 -21.49 6.84
N GLY A 89 4.19 -21.46 6.10
CA GLY A 89 4.37 -22.19 4.84
C GLY A 89 3.48 -21.70 3.69
N ILE A 90 2.71 -20.62 3.90
CA ILE A 90 1.70 -20.13 2.95
C ILE A 90 2.36 -19.60 1.68
N SER A 91 3.50 -18.89 1.82
CA SER A 91 4.26 -18.38 0.67
C SER A 91 4.80 -19.49 -0.22
N GLY A 92 5.26 -20.61 0.36
CA GLY A 92 5.74 -21.77 -0.40
C GLY A 92 4.59 -22.44 -1.17
N LYS A 93 3.47 -22.73 -0.49
CA LYS A 93 2.28 -23.32 -1.13
C LYS A 93 1.70 -22.45 -2.24
N ALA A 94 1.71 -21.13 -2.08
CA ALA A 94 1.27 -20.21 -3.11
C ALA A 94 2.19 -20.25 -4.35
N GLN A 95 3.52 -20.29 -4.14
CA GLN A 95 4.48 -20.42 -5.23
C GLN A 95 4.31 -21.76 -5.97
N ASP A 96 4.18 -22.87 -5.25
CA ASP A 96 4.04 -24.21 -5.85
C ASP A 96 2.77 -24.34 -6.72
N SER A 97 1.65 -23.76 -6.25
CA SER A 97 0.37 -23.77 -6.96
C SER A 97 0.37 -22.89 -8.23
N LEU A 98 0.98 -21.70 -8.15
CA LEU A 98 0.99 -20.74 -9.25
C LEU A 98 2.05 -21.06 -10.32
N VAL A 99 3.19 -21.66 -9.94
CA VAL A 99 4.22 -22.10 -10.90
C VAL A 99 3.79 -23.35 -11.65
N THR A 100 3.15 -24.31 -10.99
CA THR A 100 2.64 -25.55 -11.63
C THR A 100 1.52 -25.26 -12.64
N SER A 101 0.64 -24.31 -12.33
CA SER A 101 -0.48 -23.97 -13.23
C SER A 101 -0.01 -23.29 -14.53
N GLY A 102 1.12 -22.57 -14.50
CA GLY A 102 1.70 -21.95 -15.69
C GLY A 102 2.42 -22.93 -16.62
N SER A 103 3.00 -24.02 -16.08
CA SER A 103 3.68 -25.01 -16.93
C SER A 103 2.70 -25.86 -17.73
N HIS A 104 1.53 -26.20 -17.17
CA HIS A 104 0.50 -26.95 -17.89
C HIS A 104 -0.25 -26.12 -18.95
N ALA A 105 -0.34 -24.80 -18.78
CA ALA A 105 -0.96 -23.90 -19.77
C ALA A 105 -0.03 -23.57 -20.96
N ALA A 106 1.28 -23.73 -20.80
CA ALA A 106 2.26 -23.51 -21.86
C ALA A 106 2.54 -24.76 -22.72
N GLU A 107 2.03 -25.92 -22.29
CA GLU A 107 2.21 -27.23 -22.95
C GLU A 107 0.97 -27.69 -23.76
N ALA A 108 -0.09 -26.87 -23.80
CA ALA A 108 -1.34 -27.10 -24.53
C ALA A 108 -1.50 -26.12 -25.70
#